data_AF-A0A7C5RC73-F1
#
_entry.id   AF-A0A7C5RC73-F1
#
_cell.length_a   1.000
_cell.length_b   1.000
_cell.length_c   1.000
_cell.angle_alpha   90.00
_cell.angle_beta   90.00
_cell.angle_gamma   90.00
#
_symmetry.space_group_name_H-M   'P 1'
#
loop_
_entity.id
_entity.type
_entity.pdbx_description
1 polymer ?
#
loop_
_entity_poly.entity_id
_entity_poly.type
_entity_poly.pdbx_seq_one_letter_code
_entity_poly.pdbx_strand_id
1 'polypeptide(L)'
;DPAMNYGLITSVLMAKLGLHVCRSVSEETGIPIYPIIGTGSLPFRGHNTPERVERFVEEYRGVYTVTVQSAFRYDWDVQRARAGVEELNSRLPGGEPVHVDRETLTRIASKLVPKYQAMVEMAADAINFVAAFVPPRRTRRQHVGLFGYSRRVAGKRLPRAIPFTAALYSLGTPPEFIGLRAIRELTEEEYSFLRSTYVHLDEDLGSAGRRVSLEAINVLLDNSEEAVKTLGREFVHGFIPAYLEDLAAAEEVLGIKVGPRNLSDRRYLNFVENVVFSILSNDDPREDLVKAALLRRSLG
;
A
#
# COMPACT_ATOMS: atom_id res chain seq x y z
N ASP A 1 8.28 1.15 3.44
CA ASP A 1 8.16 0.61 4.82
C ASP A 1 7.25 1.45 5.72
N PRO A 2 7.24 2.79 5.68
CA PRO A 2 6.34 3.59 6.53
C PRO A 2 4.86 3.18 6.44
N ALA A 3 4.33 2.97 5.23
CA ALA A 3 2.95 2.51 5.04
C ALA A 3 2.63 1.21 5.77
N MET A 4 3.57 0.25 5.79
CA MET A 4 3.41 -1.03 6.49
C MET A 4 3.31 -0.89 8.01
N ASN A 5 3.82 0.21 8.58
CA ASN A 5 3.79 0.45 10.02
C ASN A 5 2.69 1.42 10.45
N TYR A 6 2.23 2.30 9.55
CA TYR A 6 1.40 3.47 9.88
C TYR A 6 0.19 3.67 8.96
N GLY A 7 -0.04 2.79 8.00
CA GLY A 7 -1.08 2.91 6.98
C GLY A 7 -0.70 3.83 5.82
N LEU A 8 -1.43 3.71 4.71
CA LEU A 8 -1.16 4.44 3.47
C LEU A 8 -1.20 5.96 3.70
N ILE A 9 -2.35 6.47 4.16
CA ILE A 9 -2.59 7.92 4.29
C ILE A 9 -1.53 8.58 5.16
N THR A 10 -1.36 8.10 6.40
CA THR A 10 -0.39 8.67 7.34
C THR A 10 1.03 8.65 6.76
N SER A 11 1.41 7.58 6.06
CA SER A 11 2.74 7.45 5.48
C SER A 11 3.03 8.47 4.37
N VAL A 12 2.04 8.78 3.53
CA VAL A 12 2.16 9.78 2.47
C VAL A 12 2.24 11.18 3.07
N LEU A 13 1.36 11.50 4.03
CA LEU A 13 1.41 12.78 4.74
C LEU A 13 2.77 13.00 5.44
N MET A 14 3.30 11.96 6.11
CA MET A 14 4.62 12.02 6.75
C MET A 14 5.76 12.19 5.73
N ALA A 15 5.68 11.56 4.56
CA ALA A 15 6.67 11.74 3.51
C ALA A 15 6.69 13.21 3.02
N LYS A 16 5.51 13.81 2.83
CA LYS A 16 5.39 15.22 2.44
C LYS A 16 5.87 16.18 3.52
N LEU A 17 5.57 15.91 4.80
CA LEU A 17 6.15 16.66 5.92
C LEU A 17 7.69 16.59 5.88
N GLY A 18 8.25 15.42 5.60
CA GLY A 18 9.70 15.25 5.44
C GLY A 18 10.29 16.11 4.33
N LEU A 19 9.64 16.15 3.16
CA LEU A 19 10.04 17.02 2.04
C LEU A 19 9.95 18.51 2.41
N HIS A 20 8.86 18.91 3.07
CA HIS A 20 8.68 20.28 3.55
C HIS A 20 9.77 20.70 4.54
N VAL A 21 10.08 19.85 5.53
CA VAL A 21 11.15 20.10 6.50
C VAL A 21 12.52 20.19 5.83
N CYS A 22 12.82 19.32 4.85
CA CYS A 22 14.06 19.40 4.09
C CYS A 22 14.22 20.75 3.41
N ARG A 23 13.13 21.28 2.81
CA ARG A 23 13.15 22.61 2.22
C ARG A 23 13.39 23.70 3.26
N SER A 24 12.62 23.71 4.36
CA SER A 24 12.74 24.74 5.39
C SER A 24 14.16 24.82 5.95
N VAL A 25 14.79 23.68 6.23
CA VAL A 25 16.19 23.62 6.68
C VAL A 25 17.15 24.12 5.60
N SER A 26 16.90 23.78 4.34
CA SER A 26 17.73 24.24 3.23
C SER A 26 17.69 25.77 3.08
N GLU A 27 16.52 26.38 3.23
CA GLU A 27 16.32 27.83 3.19
C GLU A 27 16.94 28.53 4.41
N GLU A 28 16.76 27.98 5.62
CA GLU A 28 17.28 28.55 6.86
C GLU A 28 18.82 28.53 6.91
N THR A 29 19.43 27.45 6.43
CA THR A 29 20.89 27.24 6.53
C THR A 29 21.65 27.67 5.28
N GLY A 30 20.97 27.87 4.15
CA GLY A 30 21.59 28.07 2.84
C GLY A 30 22.29 26.82 2.28
N ILE A 31 22.18 25.66 2.94
CA ILE A 31 22.77 24.40 2.49
C ILE A 31 21.76 23.68 1.59
N PRO A 32 22.07 23.38 0.32
CA PRO A 32 21.13 22.69 -0.57
C PRO A 32 20.87 21.25 -0.10
N ILE A 33 19.59 20.87 -0.01
CA ILE A 33 19.14 19.51 0.32
C ILE A 33 18.39 18.92 -0.86
N TYR A 34 18.76 17.70 -1.27
CA TYR A 34 18.18 16.99 -2.42
C TYR A 34 17.54 15.67 -1.97
N PRO A 35 16.27 15.66 -1.50
CA PRO A 35 15.63 14.47 -0.97
C PRO A 35 15.51 13.32 -1.98
N ILE A 36 15.66 12.10 -1.47
CA ILE A 36 15.47 10.86 -2.21
C ILE A 36 14.28 10.11 -1.62
N ILE A 37 13.33 9.67 -2.46
CA ILE A 37 12.21 8.83 -2.01
C ILE A 37 12.27 7.42 -2.63
N GLY A 38 12.10 6.42 -1.76
CA GLY A 38 12.02 5.01 -2.16
C GLY A 38 10.57 4.57 -2.35
N THR A 39 10.12 4.44 -3.59
CA THR A 39 8.72 4.08 -3.91
C THR A 39 8.62 2.85 -4.80
N GLY A 40 7.58 2.06 -4.56
CA GLY A 40 7.16 0.92 -5.39
C GLY A 40 6.02 1.30 -6.33
N SER A 41 5.61 0.33 -7.15
CA SER A 41 4.63 0.55 -8.21
C SER A 41 3.17 0.39 -7.77
N LEU A 42 2.91 -0.25 -6.63
CA LEU A 42 1.56 -0.31 -6.04
C LEU A 42 1.29 0.93 -5.18
N PRO A 43 0.02 1.37 -5.06
CA PRO A 43 -0.33 2.57 -4.28
C PRO A 43 0.19 2.53 -2.85
N PHE A 44 0.06 1.38 -2.16
CA PHE A 44 0.57 1.19 -0.79
C PHE A 44 2.06 1.50 -0.60
N ARG A 45 2.84 1.53 -1.69
CA ARG A 45 4.28 1.80 -1.66
C ARG A 45 4.67 3.03 -2.48
N GLY A 46 3.73 3.89 -2.84
CA GLY A 46 3.97 5.19 -3.48
C GLY A 46 3.61 5.28 -4.97
N HIS A 47 3.02 4.24 -5.56
CA HIS A 47 2.42 4.25 -6.90
C HIS A 47 3.29 4.74 -8.08
N ASN A 48 4.61 4.62 -7.98
CA ASN A 48 5.49 5.05 -9.07
C ASN A 48 5.47 4.02 -10.21
N THR A 49 4.85 4.39 -11.33
CA THR A 49 4.71 3.56 -12.53
C THR A 49 5.01 4.36 -13.79
N PRO A 50 5.43 3.72 -14.89
CA PRO A 50 5.66 4.42 -16.15
C PRO A 50 4.45 5.19 -16.68
N GLU A 51 3.22 4.82 -16.32
CA GLU A 51 1.98 5.47 -16.76
C GLU A 51 1.50 6.60 -15.83
N ARG A 52 2.12 6.77 -14.66
CA ARG A 52 1.69 7.74 -13.65
C ARG A 52 2.82 8.66 -13.19
N VAL A 53 3.83 8.89 -14.03
CA VAL A 53 4.97 9.74 -13.68
C VAL A 53 4.52 11.15 -13.31
N GLU A 54 3.67 11.77 -14.11
CA GLU A 54 3.15 13.11 -13.84
C GLU A 54 2.47 13.21 -12.47
N ARG A 55 1.54 12.30 -12.18
CA ARG A 55 0.82 12.21 -10.90
C ARG A 55 1.77 11.91 -9.74
N PHE A 56 2.78 11.07 -9.95
CA PHE A 56 3.79 10.80 -8.95
C PHE A 56 4.58 12.05 -8.58
N VAL A 57 5.00 12.82 -9.60
CA VAL A 57 5.74 14.08 -9.41
C VAL A 57 4.87 15.13 -8.74
N GLU A 58 3.58 15.21 -9.07
CA GLU A 58 2.61 16.08 -8.41
C GLU A 58 2.35 15.68 -6.94
N GLU A 59 2.27 14.39 -6.63
CA GLU A 59 2.11 13.90 -5.26
C GLU A 59 3.34 14.25 -4.39
N TYR A 60 4.54 14.03 -4.92
CA TYR A 60 5.80 14.12 -4.17
C TYR A 60 6.68 15.30 -4.61
N ARG A 61 6.07 16.46 -4.88
CA ARG A 61 6.79 17.69 -5.25
C ARG A 61 7.92 18.00 -4.27
N GLY A 62 9.06 18.41 -4.80
CA GLY A 62 10.29 18.69 -4.05
C GLY A 62 11.21 17.47 -3.88
N VAL A 63 10.83 16.30 -4.38
CA VAL A 63 11.74 15.15 -4.41
C VAL A 63 12.69 15.24 -5.60
N TYR A 64 14.00 15.09 -5.36
CA TYR A 64 15.00 15.21 -6.44
C TYR A 64 15.39 13.87 -7.04
N THR A 65 15.21 12.77 -6.30
CA THR A 65 15.54 11.44 -6.79
C THR A 65 14.52 10.43 -6.32
N VAL A 66 14.08 9.57 -7.22
CA VAL A 66 13.16 8.47 -6.91
C VAL A 66 13.77 7.14 -7.30
N THR A 67 13.48 6.10 -6.51
CA THR A 67 13.88 4.74 -6.89
C THR A 67 13.02 4.21 -8.03
N VAL A 68 13.66 3.80 -9.13
CA VAL A 68 13.03 2.99 -10.19
C VAL A 68 13.16 1.51 -9.83
N GLN A 69 12.13 0.94 -9.21
CA GLN A 69 12.14 -0.44 -8.72
C GLN A 69 12.03 -1.48 -9.84
N SER A 70 12.19 -2.77 -9.51
CA SER A 70 12.11 -3.85 -10.50
C SER A 70 10.78 -3.88 -11.25
N ALA A 71 9.66 -3.61 -10.56
CA ALA A 71 8.35 -3.65 -11.18
C ALA A 71 8.22 -2.61 -12.31
N PHE A 72 8.59 -1.36 -12.04
CA PHE A 72 8.68 -0.29 -13.04
C PHE A 72 9.50 -0.71 -14.28
N ARG A 73 10.61 -1.42 -14.09
CA ARG A 73 11.54 -1.79 -15.19
C ARG A 73 11.15 -3.03 -15.98
N TYR A 74 10.59 -4.03 -15.32
CA TYR A 74 10.49 -5.39 -15.88
C TYR A 74 9.05 -5.90 -15.99
N ASP A 75 8.11 -5.34 -15.23
CA ASP A 75 6.70 -5.73 -15.34
C ASP A 75 5.97 -4.87 -16.39
N TRP A 76 6.67 -3.94 -17.05
CA TRP A 76 6.18 -3.06 -18.14
C TRP A 76 6.96 -3.27 -19.43
N ASP A 77 6.39 -2.82 -20.56
CA ASP A 77 7.13 -2.75 -21.82
C ASP A 77 8.39 -1.88 -21.68
N VAL A 78 9.48 -2.30 -22.31
CA VAL A 78 10.79 -1.65 -22.16
C VAL A 78 10.78 -0.21 -22.67
N GLN A 79 10.07 0.08 -23.77
CA GLN A 79 9.98 1.44 -24.30
C GLN A 79 9.14 2.31 -23.36
N ARG A 80 8.04 1.76 -22.82
CA ARG A 80 7.24 2.49 -21.83
C ARG A 80 8.04 2.78 -20.56
N ALA A 81 8.81 1.82 -20.05
CA ALA A 81 9.67 2.02 -18.88
C ALA A 81 10.75 3.08 -19.13
N ARG A 82 11.40 3.07 -20.30
CA ARG A 82 12.40 4.09 -20.68
C ARG A 82 11.78 5.48 -20.76
N ALA A 83 10.63 5.61 -21.43
CA ALA A 83 9.89 6.87 -21.50
C ALA A 83 9.52 7.39 -20.10
N GLY A 84 9.09 6.51 -19.19
CA GLY A 84 8.81 6.89 -17.81
C GLY A 84 10.05 7.39 -17.04
N VAL A 85 11.23 6.82 -17.29
CA VAL A 85 12.49 7.30 -16.69
C VAL A 85 12.88 8.66 -17.27
N GLU A 86 12.76 8.85 -18.58
CA GLU A 86 13.01 10.12 -19.24
C GLU A 86 12.08 11.23 -18.72
N GLU A 87 10.80 10.90 -18.52
CA GLU A 87 9.81 11.81 -17.94
C GLU A 87 10.12 12.15 -16.47
N LEU A 88 10.57 11.17 -15.66
CA LEU A 88 11.02 11.45 -14.29
C LEU A 88 12.22 12.41 -14.29
N ASN A 89 13.22 12.17 -15.14
CA ASN A 89 14.41 13.01 -15.22
C ASN A 89 14.11 14.45 -15.68
N SER A 90 13.08 14.64 -16.52
CA SER A 90 12.71 15.97 -17.00
C SER A 90 11.79 16.74 -16.06
N ARG A 91 10.98 16.04 -15.26
CA ARG A 91 9.97 16.67 -14.40
C ARG A 91 10.40 16.85 -12.95
N LEU A 92 11.29 16.01 -12.41
CA LEU A 92 11.75 16.16 -11.02
C LEU A 92 12.54 17.48 -10.86
N PRO A 93 12.31 18.26 -9.78
CA PRO A 93 11.58 17.88 -8.57
C PRO A 93 10.06 18.14 -8.58
N GLY A 94 9.46 18.55 -9.69
CA GLY A 94 8.02 18.85 -9.76
C GLY A 94 7.64 20.18 -9.11
N GLY A 95 8.62 21.05 -8.91
CA GLY A 95 8.49 22.26 -8.12
C GLY A 95 8.60 21.98 -6.62
N GLU A 96 7.92 22.81 -5.85
CA GLU A 96 8.14 22.90 -4.42
C GLU A 96 7.30 21.94 -3.57
N PRO A 97 7.84 21.42 -2.45
CA PRO A 97 7.05 20.68 -1.47
C PRO A 97 5.85 21.48 -0.98
N VAL A 98 4.73 20.79 -0.83
CA VAL A 98 3.53 21.35 -0.20
C VAL A 98 3.81 21.59 1.29
N HIS A 99 3.31 22.71 1.83
CA HIS A 99 3.35 22.94 3.27
C HIS A 99 2.46 21.94 4.00
N VAL A 100 2.99 21.30 5.02
CA VAL A 100 2.26 20.30 5.82
C VAL A 100 2.27 20.73 7.27
N ASP A 101 1.09 21.08 7.79
CA ASP A 101 0.93 21.40 9.21
C ASP A 101 1.15 20.15 10.07
N ARG A 102 2.14 20.24 10.96
CA ARG A 102 2.56 19.12 11.80
C ARG A 102 1.50 18.79 12.85
N GLU A 103 0.81 19.79 13.39
CA GLU A 103 -0.18 19.57 14.44
C GLU A 103 -1.40 18.84 13.90
N THR A 104 -1.94 19.29 12.78
CA THR A 104 -3.07 18.64 12.10
C THR A 104 -2.71 17.23 11.65
N LEU A 105 -1.51 17.02 11.07
CA LEU A 105 -1.03 15.67 10.74
C LEU A 105 -0.98 14.78 11.99
N THR A 106 -0.50 15.30 13.12
CA THR A 106 -0.41 14.54 14.38
C THR A 106 -1.79 14.12 14.89
N ARG A 107 -2.80 15.00 14.80
CA ARG A 107 -4.19 14.69 15.16
C ARG A 107 -4.82 13.65 14.22
N ILE A 108 -4.55 13.71 12.92
CA ILE A 108 -4.97 12.68 11.96
C ILE A 108 -4.28 11.34 12.29
N ALA A 109 -2.96 11.35 12.47
CA ALA A 109 -2.18 10.15 12.74
C ALA A 109 -2.62 9.46 14.04
N SER A 110 -2.98 10.21 15.09
CA SER A 110 -3.44 9.64 16.36
C SER A 110 -4.77 8.88 16.25
N LYS A 111 -5.56 9.14 15.20
CA LYS A 111 -6.80 8.42 14.88
C LYS A 111 -6.56 7.25 13.93
N LEU A 112 -5.79 7.48 12.87
CA LEU A 112 -5.58 6.49 11.79
C LEU A 112 -4.63 5.35 12.19
N VAL A 113 -3.49 5.68 12.81
CA VAL A 113 -2.43 4.70 13.09
C VAL A 113 -2.88 3.59 14.04
N PRO A 114 -3.57 3.87 15.18
CA PRO A 114 -4.01 2.79 16.07
C PRO A 114 -4.95 1.80 15.39
N LYS A 115 -5.89 2.29 14.56
CA LYS A 115 -6.81 1.40 13.81
C LYS A 115 -6.07 0.51 12.83
N TYR A 116 -5.13 1.10 12.08
CA TYR A 116 -4.28 0.36 11.15
C TYR A 116 -3.47 -0.73 11.87
N GLN A 117 -2.79 -0.37 12.96
CA GLN A 117 -1.92 -1.30 13.69
C GLN A 117 -2.69 -2.45 14.33
N ALA A 118 -3.85 -2.19 14.93
CA ALA A 118 -4.71 -3.24 15.50
C ALA A 118 -5.15 -4.24 14.42
N MET A 119 -5.48 -3.77 13.21
CA MET A 119 -5.84 -4.66 12.11
C MET A 119 -4.67 -5.46 11.56
N VAL A 120 -3.51 -4.84 11.42
CA VAL A 120 -2.29 -5.55 11.01
C VAL A 120 -1.91 -6.62 12.03
N GLU A 121 -2.13 -6.38 13.32
CA GLU A 121 -1.96 -7.39 14.37
C GLU A 121 -2.90 -8.59 14.19
N MET A 122 -4.19 -8.35 13.96
CA MET A 122 -5.17 -9.41 13.69
C MET A 122 -4.81 -10.23 12.45
N ALA A 123 -4.23 -9.60 11.42
CA ALA A 123 -3.83 -10.26 10.19
C ALA A 123 -2.40 -10.83 10.19
N ALA A 124 -1.63 -10.67 11.28
CA ALA A 124 -0.19 -10.93 11.26
C ALA A 124 0.18 -12.39 10.91
N ASP A 125 -0.61 -13.37 11.37
CA ASP A 125 -0.36 -14.79 11.07
C ASP A 125 -0.72 -15.12 9.62
N ALA A 126 -1.89 -14.71 9.15
CA ALA A 126 -2.31 -14.84 7.76
C ALA A 126 -1.29 -14.21 6.79
N ILE A 127 -0.82 -13.00 7.09
CA ILE A 127 0.17 -12.30 6.28
C ILE A 127 1.49 -13.09 6.24
N ASN A 128 1.97 -13.60 7.37
CA ASN A 128 3.22 -14.38 7.42
C ASN A 128 3.08 -15.71 6.68
N PHE A 129 1.95 -16.39 6.83
CA PHE A 129 1.64 -17.62 6.12
C PHE A 129 1.67 -17.41 4.60
N VAL A 130 0.90 -16.45 4.09
CA VAL A 130 0.84 -16.18 2.64
C VAL A 130 2.16 -15.63 2.11
N ALA A 131 2.87 -14.82 2.90
CA ALA A 131 4.18 -14.28 2.52
C ALA A 131 5.23 -15.35 2.26
N ALA A 132 5.09 -16.56 2.83
CA ALA A 132 6.00 -17.68 2.59
C ALA A 132 5.92 -18.21 1.14
N PHE A 133 4.78 -18.03 0.47
CA PHE A 133 4.58 -18.42 -0.93
C PHE A 133 5.05 -17.33 -1.92
N VAL A 134 5.40 -16.13 -1.44
CA VAL A 134 5.81 -15.03 -2.31
C VAL A 134 7.22 -15.32 -2.87
N PRO A 135 7.40 -15.45 -4.20
CA PRO A 135 8.66 -15.90 -4.78
C PRO A 135 9.80 -14.90 -4.52
N PRO A 136 10.98 -15.37 -4.05
CA PRO A 136 12.13 -14.50 -3.84
C PRO A 136 12.76 -14.12 -5.19
N ARG A 137 12.58 -12.87 -5.63
CA ARG A 137 13.21 -12.38 -6.89
C ARG A 137 14.68 -11.96 -6.75
N ARG A 138 15.25 -11.93 -5.54
CA ARG A 138 16.67 -11.64 -5.26
C ARG A 138 17.11 -12.33 -3.97
N THR A 139 18.33 -12.86 -3.92
CA THR A 139 18.99 -13.30 -2.68
C THR A 139 19.24 -12.07 -1.81
N ARG A 140 18.79 -12.09 -0.55
CA ARG A 140 18.84 -10.90 0.32
C ARG A 140 19.40 -11.27 1.69
N ARG A 141 20.42 -10.53 2.13
CA ARG A 141 20.87 -10.53 3.54
C ARG A 141 19.81 -9.81 4.39
N GLN A 142 19.50 -10.33 5.58
CA GLN A 142 18.61 -9.62 6.50
C GLN A 142 19.30 -8.35 7.00
N HIS A 143 18.67 -7.18 6.83
CA HIS A 143 19.05 -6.00 7.61
C HIS A 143 18.51 -6.24 9.03
N VAL A 144 19.38 -6.75 9.90
CA VAL A 144 19.17 -6.83 11.35
C VAL A 144 20.19 -5.84 11.93
N GLY A 145 19.73 -4.68 12.40
CA GLY A 145 20.62 -3.61 12.86
C GLY A 145 19.86 -2.35 13.27
N LEU A 146 20.57 -1.40 13.89
CA LEU A 146 20.08 -0.18 14.55
C LEU A 146 19.19 0.72 13.65
N PHE A 147 19.35 0.63 12.33
CA PHE A 147 18.61 1.41 11.33
C PHE A 147 17.50 0.61 10.61
N GLY A 148 17.20 -0.60 11.07
CA GLY A 148 16.09 -1.39 10.55
C GLY A 148 14.77 -0.94 11.17
N TYR A 149 13.76 -0.63 10.36
CA TYR A 149 12.40 -0.41 10.86
C TYR A 149 11.96 -1.59 11.74
N SER A 150 11.41 -1.30 12.93
CA SER A 150 10.91 -2.32 13.86
C SER A 150 9.73 -3.04 13.22
N ARG A 151 10.00 -4.22 12.63
CA ARG A 151 8.98 -5.12 12.05
C ARG A 151 8.21 -5.91 13.11
N ARG A 152 8.08 -5.34 14.31
CA ARG A 152 7.34 -5.93 15.43
C ARG A 152 6.07 -5.13 15.61
N VAL A 153 4.95 -5.74 15.28
CA VAL A 153 3.62 -5.26 15.69
C VAL A 153 3.13 -6.29 16.70
N ALA A 154 2.87 -5.84 17.93
CA ALA A 154 2.40 -6.67 19.05
C ALA A 154 3.17 -8.01 19.26
N GLY A 155 4.50 -7.96 19.20
CA GLY A 155 5.35 -9.13 19.43
C GLY A 155 5.53 -10.07 18.23
N LYS A 156 4.70 -9.99 17.18
CA LYS A 156 4.85 -10.79 15.95
C LYS A 156 5.77 -10.09 14.95
N ARG A 157 6.64 -10.87 14.31
CA ARG A 157 7.57 -10.37 13.28
C ARG A 157 6.85 -10.38 11.93
N LEU A 158 6.59 -9.20 11.38
CA LEU A 158 6.01 -9.08 10.04
C LEU A 158 7.06 -9.29 8.94
N PRO A 159 6.63 -9.70 7.73
CA PRO A 159 7.51 -9.73 6.58
C PRO A 159 7.94 -8.31 6.19
N ARG A 160 8.80 -8.19 5.17
CA ARG A 160 9.11 -6.88 4.58
C ARG A 160 7.92 -6.37 3.77
N ALA A 161 7.94 -5.08 3.41
CA ALA A 161 6.85 -4.44 2.67
C ALA A 161 6.42 -5.18 1.38
N ILE A 162 7.35 -5.78 0.62
CA ILE A 162 6.98 -6.51 -0.63
C ILE A 162 6.12 -7.75 -0.32
N PRO A 163 6.59 -8.77 0.45
CA PRO A 163 5.72 -9.90 0.78
C PRO A 163 4.48 -9.52 1.61
N PHE A 164 4.57 -8.47 2.44
CA PHE A 164 3.40 -7.93 3.16
C PHE A 164 2.30 -7.50 2.18
N THR A 165 2.64 -6.64 1.23
CA THR A 165 1.69 -6.15 0.23
C THR A 165 1.23 -7.29 -0.68
N ALA A 166 2.14 -8.17 -1.11
CA ALA A 166 1.81 -9.32 -1.94
C ALA A 166 0.80 -10.25 -1.27
N ALA A 167 0.97 -10.55 0.02
CA ALA A 167 0.08 -11.41 0.79
C ALA A 167 -1.35 -10.86 0.83
N LEU A 168 -1.50 -9.60 1.22
CA LEU A 168 -2.80 -8.94 1.35
C LEU A 168 -3.53 -8.79 0.00
N TYR A 169 -2.81 -8.40 -1.06
CA TYR A 169 -3.37 -8.40 -2.42
C TYR A 169 -3.81 -9.80 -2.90
N SER A 170 -3.13 -10.86 -2.43
CA SER A 170 -3.44 -12.26 -2.80
C SER A 170 -4.57 -12.87 -1.95
N LEU A 171 -4.91 -12.24 -0.83
CA LEU A 171 -6.09 -12.55 -0.01
C LEU A 171 -7.30 -11.68 -0.38
N GLY A 172 -7.23 -10.93 -1.49
CA GLY A 172 -8.32 -10.04 -1.92
C GLY A 172 -8.51 -8.80 -1.04
N THR A 173 -7.56 -8.51 -0.14
CA THR A 173 -7.64 -7.43 0.86
C THR A 173 -6.49 -6.43 0.71
N PRO A 174 -6.37 -5.69 -0.43
CA PRO A 174 -5.36 -4.65 -0.62
C PRO A 174 -5.11 -3.77 0.64
N PRO A 175 -3.86 -3.63 1.09
CA PRO A 175 -3.50 -2.96 2.34
C PRO A 175 -3.85 -1.46 2.40
N GLU A 176 -4.11 -0.85 1.24
CA GLU A 176 -4.51 0.55 1.12
C GLU A 176 -5.77 0.91 1.92
N PHE A 177 -6.67 -0.06 2.14
CA PHE A 177 -7.92 0.14 2.86
C PHE A 177 -7.83 -0.17 4.36
N ILE A 178 -6.76 -0.79 4.84
CA ILE A 178 -6.69 -1.22 6.25
C ILE A 178 -6.77 0.00 7.19
N GLY A 179 -7.72 -0.03 8.13
CA GLY A 179 -7.96 1.02 9.12
C GLY A 179 -8.64 2.26 8.56
N LEU A 180 -9.07 2.25 7.29
CA LEU A 180 -9.60 3.43 6.61
C LEU A 180 -10.88 3.97 7.25
N ARG A 181 -11.66 3.17 8.00
CA ARG A 181 -12.83 3.67 8.74
C ARG A 181 -12.52 4.76 9.75
N ALA A 182 -11.25 4.92 10.16
CA ALA A 182 -10.80 6.04 10.98
C ALA A 182 -11.09 7.41 10.35
N ILE A 183 -11.27 7.49 9.02
CA ILE A 183 -11.60 8.75 8.35
C ILE A 183 -12.94 9.35 8.80
N ARG A 184 -13.88 8.52 9.28
CA ARG A 184 -15.16 8.97 9.84
C ARG A 184 -14.99 9.77 11.15
N GLU A 185 -13.82 9.67 11.79
CA GLU A 185 -13.50 10.38 13.03
C GLU A 185 -12.76 11.70 12.79
N LEU A 186 -12.47 12.04 11.53
CA LEU A 186 -11.82 13.30 11.19
C LEU A 186 -12.81 14.45 11.32
N THR A 187 -12.33 15.57 11.85
CA THR A 187 -13.08 16.83 11.78
C THR A 187 -13.08 17.36 10.34
N GLU A 188 -13.97 18.29 10.01
CA GLU A 188 -13.98 18.94 8.69
C GLU A 188 -12.63 19.59 8.33
N GLU A 189 -11.96 20.19 9.32
CA GLU A 189 -10.61 20.76 9.16
C GLU A 189 -9.59 19.67 8.79
N GLU A 190 -9.56 18.57 9.54
CA GLU A 190 -8.63 17.46 9.31
C GLU A 190 -8.91 16.75 7.98
N TYR A 191 -10.19 16.58 7.62
CA TYR A 191 -10.60 16.01 6.35
C TYR A 191 -10.19 16.91 5.18
N SER A 192 -10.47 18.21 5.25
CA SER A 192 -10.05 19.19 4.25
C SER A 192 -8.53 19.23 4.09
N PHE A 193 -7.80 19.19 5.20
CA PHE A 193 -6.34 19.08 5.21
C PHE A 193 -5.85 17.80 4.52
N LEU A 194 -6.46 16.64 4.82
CA LEU A 194 -6.14 15.38 4.16
C LEU A 194 -6.35 15.49 2.65
N ARG A 195 -7.49 16.01 2.21
CA ARG A 195 -7.87 16.12 0.78
C ARG A 195 -6.95 17.06 0.01
N SER A 196 -6.55 18.17 0.62
CA SER A 196 -5.64 19.13 0.01
C SER A 196 -4.18 18.66 0.03
N THR A 197 -3.80 17.83 1.00
CA THR A 197 -2.42 17.36 1.13
C THR A 197 -2.15 16.09 0.34
N TYR A 198 -3.06 15.11 0.30
CA TYR A 198 -2.92 13.88 -0.51
C TYR A 198 -3.76 13.99 -1.79
N VAL A 199 -3.16 14.61 -2.81
CA VAL A 199 -3.85 15.08 -4.03
C VAL A 199 -4.34 13.95 -4.94
N HIS A 200 -3.66 12.80 -4.97
CA HIS A 200 -4.08 11.62 -5.74
C HIS A 200 -4.65 10.49 -4.89
N LEU A 201 -5.16 10.78 -3.69
CA LEU A 201 -5.77 9.78 -2.79
C LEU A 201 -6.84 8.93 -3.52
N ASP A 202 -7.76 9.58 -4.24
CA ASP A 202 -8.86 8.88 -4.92
C ASP A 202 -8.38 7.97 -6.04
N GLU A 203 -7.29 8.34 -6.70
CA GLU A 203 -6.74 7.58 -7.80
C GLU A 203 -5.91 6.40 -7.31
N ASP A 204 -5.31 6.53 -6.13
CA ASP A 204 -4.57 5.49 -5.44
C ASP A 204 -5.52 4.44 -4.87
N LEU A 205 -6.51 4.89 -4.09
CA LEU A 205 -7.58 4.04 -3.58
C LEU A 205 -8.44 3.48 -4.72
N GLY A 206 -8.71 4.26 -5.76
CA GLY A 206 -9.45 3.81 -6.94
C GLY A 206 -8.68 2.79 -7.78
N SER A 207 -7.34 2.77 -7.72
CA SER A 207 -6.52 1.71 -8.31
C SER A 207 -6.57 0.46 -7.43
N ALA A 208 -6.33 0.61 -6.12
CA ALA A 208 -6.37 -0.52 -5.17
C ALA A 208 -7.76 -1.17 -5.11
N GLY A 209 -8.84 -0.38 -5.15
CA GLY A 209 -10.23 -0.82 -5.04
C GLY A 209 -10.66 -1.77 -6.16
N ARG A 210 -10.06 -1.64 -7.35
CA ARG A 210 -10.28 -2.59 -8.47
C ARG A 210 -9.75 -4.00 -8.20
N ARG A 211 -8.87 -4.13 -7.20
CA ARG A 211 -8.12 -5.35 -6.86
C ARG A 211 -8.59 -5.97 -5.55
N VAL A 212 -9.62 -5.39 -4.92
CA VAL A 212 -10.35 -6.03 -3.83
C VAL A 212 -11.18 -7.15 -4.42
N SER A 213 -11.10 -8.34 -3.83
CA SER A 213 -11.96 -9.48 -4.20
C SER A 213 -12.94 -9.76 -3.07
N LEU A 214 -14.18 -9.29 -3.22
CA LEU A 214 -15.27 -9.63 -2.30
C LEU A 214 -15.60 -11.13 -2.37
N GLU A 215 -15.45 -11.75 -3.55
CA GLU A 215 -15.67 -13.19 -3.71
C GLU A 215 -14.64 -14.00 -2.93
N ALA A 216 -13.35 -13.63 -3.00
CA ALA A 216 -12.32 -14.29 -2.20
C ALA A 216 -12.59 -14.14 -0.69
N ILE A 217 -13.10 -12.98 -0.26
CA ILE A 217 -13.52 -12.75 1.14
C ILE A 217 -14.72 -13.65 1.50
N ASN A 218 -15.73 -13.73 0.63
CA ASN A 218 -16.90 -14.59 0.86
C ASN A 218 -16.49 -16.06 0.96
N VAL A 219 -15.61 -16.55 0.09
CA VAL A 219 -15.07 -17.92 0.15
C VAL A 219 -14.40 -18.19 1.51
N LEU A 220 -13.63 -17.23 2.03
CA LEU A 220 -13.00 -17.36 3.35
C LEU A 220 -14.02 -17.41 4.49
N LEU A 221 -15.13 -16.68 4.38
CA LEU A 221 -16.20 -16.64 5.37
C LEU A 221 -17.07 -17.90 5.32
N ASP A 222 -17.44 -18.34 4.12
CA ASP A 222 -18.24 -19.53 3.88
C ASP A 222 -17.51 -20.81 4.31
N ASN A 223 -16.18 -20.82 4.24
CA ASN A 223 -15.31 -21.91 4.69
C ASN A 223 -14.54 -21.51 5.96
N SER A 224 -15.23 -20.88 6.91
CA SER A 224 -14.59 -20.29 8.10
C SER A 224 -13.80 -21.30 8.95
N GLU A 225 -14.21 -22.57 9.05
CA GLU A 225 -13.48 -23.58 9.82
C GLU A 225 -12.07 -23.82 9.24
N GLU A 226 -11.98 -24.07 7.94
CA GLU A 226 -10.73 -24.23 7.19
C GLU A 226 -9.89 -22.94 7.19
N ALA A 227 -10.55 -21.80 7.00
CA ALA A 227 -9.89 -20.50 6.99
C ALA A 227 -9.28 -20.18 8.36
N VAL A 228 -9.98 -20.44 9.47
CA VAL A 228 -9.46 -20.25 10.83
C VAL A 228 -8.27 -21.15 11.10
N LYS A 229 -8.33 -22.42 10.66
CA LYS A 229 -7.23 -23.37 10.80
C LYS A 229 -5.96 -22.91 10.08
N THR A 230 -6.09 -22.27 8.93
CA THR A 230 -4.97 -21.94 8.03
C THR A 230 -4.46 -20.51 8.21
N LEU A 231 -5.36 -19.53 8.29
CA LEU A 231 -5.07 -18.09 8.34
C LEU A 231 -5.23 -17.48 9.74
N GLY A 232 -5.82 -18.22 10.67
CA GLY A 232 -5.96 -17.83 12.06
C GLY A 232 -7.29 -17.15 12.39
N ARG A 233 -7.74 -17.37 13.63
CA ARG A 233 -9.03 -16.88 14.14
C ARG A 233 -9.19 -15.37 14.08
N GLU A 234 -8.15 -14.64 14.49
CA GLU A 234 -8.16 -13.17 14.52
C GLU A 234 -8.29 -12.58 13.11
N PHE A 235 -7.72 -13.24 12.10
CA PHE A 235 -7.86 -12.79 10.72
C PHE A 235 -9.32 -12.96 10.24
N VAL A 236 -9.90 -14.15 10.42
CA VAL A 236 -11.23 -14.47 9.89
C VAL A 236 -12.34 -13.73 10.64
N HIS A 237 -12.29 -13.70 11.97
CA HIS A 237 -13.38 -13.13 12.79
C HIS A 237 -13.12 -11.69 13.27
N GLY A 238 -11.89 -11.20 13.18
CA GLY A 238 -11.53 -9.83 13.57
C GLY A 238 -11.20 -8.96 12.36
N PHE A 239 -10.18 -9.34 11.59
CA PHE A 239 -9.70 -8.53 10.47
C PHE A 239 -10.73 -8.43 9.33
N ILE A 240 -11.32 -9.53 8.86
CA ILE A 240 -12.24 -9.50 7.71
C ILE A 240 -13.46 -8.59 7.97
N PRO A 241 -14.20 -8.71 9.09
CA PRO A 241 -15.32 -7.80 9.36
C PRO A 241 -14.88 -6.33 9.45
N ALA A 242 -13.78 -6.05 10.14
CA ALA A 242 -13.23 -4.69 10.23
C ALA A 242 -12.78 -4.14 8.87
N TYR A 243 -12.28 -5.00 7.98
CA TYR A 243 -11.89 -4.63 6.62
C TYR A 243 -13.11 -4.31 5.75
N LEU A 244 -14.22 -5.05 5.89
CA LEU A 244 -15.47 -4.72 5.21
C LEU A 244 -16.03 -3.36 5.67
N GLU A 245 -15.90 -3.01 6.95
CA GLU A 245 -16.24 -1.66 7.44
C GLU A 245 -15.34 -0.56 6.85
N ASP A 246 -14.06 -0.86 6.63
CA ASP A 246 -13.12 0.06 5.98
C ASP A 246 -13.46 0.29 4.51
N LEU A 247 -13.87 -0.76 3.78
CA LEU A 247 -14.35 -0.64 2.41
C LEU A 247 -15.64 0.21 2.35
N ALA A 248 -16.58 -0.02 3.26
CA ALA A 248 -17.79 0.79 3.38
C ALA A 248 -17.45 2.27 3.66
N ALA A 249 -16.48 2.54 4.53
CA ALA A 249 -16.02 3.91 4.78
C ALA A 249 -15.41 4.56 3.52
N ALA A 250 -14.67 3.80 2.73
CA ALA A 250 -14.10 4.26 1.47
C ALA A 250 -15.20 4.66 0.47
N GLU A 251 -16.27 3.88 0.39
CA GLU A 251 -17.41 4.15 -0.49
C GLU A 251 -18.24 5.35 0.00
N GLU A 252 -18.59 5.38 1.29
CA GLU A 252 -19.44 6.41 1.88
C GLU A 252 -18.77 7.78 1.98
N VAL A 253 -17.53 7.83 2.46
CA VAL A 253 -16.84 9.09 2.77
C VAL A 253 -16.03 9.61 1.58
N LEU A 254 -15.39 8.71 0.83
CA LEU A 254 -14.47 9.07 -0.25
C LEU A 254 -15.04 8.78 -1.66
N GLY A 255 -16.21 8.14 -1.77
CA GLY A 255 -16.81 7.79 -3.06
C GLY A 255 -16.02 6.75 -3.86
N ILE A 256 -15.17 5.96 -3.21
CA ILE A 256 -14.28 5.00 -3.88
C ILE A 256 -15.02 3.72 -4.19
N LYS A 257 -15.36 3.51 -5.46
CA LYS A 257 -15.97 2.25 -5.93
C LYS A 257 -14.98 1.08 -5.87
N VAL A 258 -15.38 0.04 -5.14
CA VAL A 258 -14.67 -1.22 -4.99
C VAL A 258 -15.12 -2.25 -6.03
N GLY A 259 -14.22 -3.14 -6.45
CA GLY A 259 -14.49 -4.21 -7.40
C GLY A 259 -14.06 -3.92 -8.85
N PRO A 260 -14.15 -4.93 -9.73
CA PRO A 260 -13.55 -4.90 -11.06
C PRO A 260 -14.30 -3.96 -12.00
N ARG A 261 -13.58 -3.19 -12.82
CA ARG A 261 -14.18 -2.25 -13.79
C ARG A 261 -14.07 -2.71 -15.23
N ASN A 262 -13.23 -3.71 -15.51
CA ASN A 262 -13.01 -4.24 -16.85
C ASN A 262 -12.64 -5.74 -16.79
N LEU A 263 -12.49 -6.38 -17.95
CA LEU A 263 -12.16 -7.80 -18.06
C LEU A 263 -10.78 -8.15 -17.48
N SER A 264 -9.80 -7.25 -17.56
CA SER A 264 -8.48 -7.47 -16.96
C SER A 264 -8.55 -7.50 -15.43
N ASP A 265 -9.36 -6.62 -14.83
CA ASP A 265 -9.61 -6.62 -13.39
C ASP A 265 -10.30 -7.93 -12.97
N ARG A 266 -11.33 -8.39 -13.70
CA ARG A 266 -11.98 -9.68 -13.43
C ARG A 266 -11.00 -10.85 -13.52
N ARG A 267 -10.18 -10.90 -14.57
CA ARG A 267 -9.16 -11.93 -14.72
C ARG A 267 -8.15 -11.93 -13.56
N TYR A 268 -7.79 -10.76 -13.06
CA TYR A 268 -6.97 -10.63 -11.85
C TYR A 268 -7.66 -11.25 -10.64
N LEU A 269 -8.94 -10.93 -10.41
CA LEU A 269 -9.70 -11.42 -9.26
C LEU A 269 -9.90 -12.94 -9.30
N ASN A 270 -10.12 -13.54 -10.47
CA ASN A 270 -10.17 -15.00 -10.61
C ASN A 270 -8.89 -15.68 -10.10
N PHE A 271 -7.71 -15.09 -10.35
CA PHE A 271 -6.46 -15.65 -9.82
C PHE A 271 -6.33 -15.45 -8.31
N VAL A 272 -6.85 -14.34 -7.77
CA VAL A 272 -6.90 -14.11 -6.32
C VAL A 272 -7.82 -15.12 -5.64
N GLU A 273 -8.98 -15.40 -6.23
CA GLU A 273 -9.92 -16.43 -5.78
C GLU A 273 -9.26 -17.82 -5.81
N ASN A 274 -8.58 -18.18 -6.90
CA ASN A 274 -7.83 -19.44 -6.97
C ASN A 274 -6.72 -19.55 -5.90
N VAL A 275 -6.05 -18.45 -5.56
CA VAL A 275 -5.08 -18.44 -4.45
C VAL A 275 -5.77 -18.81 -3.14
N VAL A 276 -6.94 -18.22 -2.86
CA VAL A 276 -7.73 -18.56 -1.66
C VAL A 276 -8.19 -20.02 -1.69
N PHE A 277 -8.72 -20.52 -2.81
CA PHE A 277 -9.11 -21.93 -2.94
C PHE A 277 -7.94 -22.88 -2.70
N SER A 278 -6.76 -22.56 -3.24
CA SER A 278 -5.54 -23.35 -3.04
C SER A 278 -5.12 -23.36 -1.56
N ILE A 279 -5.16 -22.19 -0.90
CA ILE A 279 -4.84 -22.08 0.52
C ILE A 279 -5.78 -22.93 1.38
N LEU A 280 -7.09 -22.85 1.15
CA LEU A 280 -8.08 -23.61 1.91
C LEU A 280 -8.01 -25.12 1.65
N SER A 281 -7.63 -25.50 0.43
CA SER A 281 -7.46 -26.91 0.03
C SER A 281 -6.08 -27.46 0.38
N ASN A 282 -5.19 -26.65 0.98
CA ASN A 282 -3.79 -26.99 1.26
C ASN A 282 -2.97 -27.37 0.00
N ASP A 283 -3.32 -26.78 -1.13
CA ASP A 283 -2.58 -26.83 -2.40
C ASP A 283 -1.59 -25.66 -2.50
N ASP A 284 -0.69 -25.69 -3.51
CA ASP A 284 0.33 -24.66 -3.71
C ASP A 284 -0.23 -23.43 -4.47
N PRO A 285 -0.40 -22.25 -3.82
CA PRO A 285 -0.98 -21.07 -4.46
C PRO A 285 -0.01 -20.30 -5.37
N ARG A 286 1.26 -20.71 -5.45
CA ARG A 286 2.34 -19.91 -6.05
C ARG A 286 2.08 -19.51 -7.50
N GLU A 287 1.54 -20.42 -8.30
CA GLU A 287 1.32 -20.17 -9.72
C GLU A 287 0.31 -19.02 -9.93
N ASP A 288 -0.85 -19.11 -9.28
CA ASP A 288 -1.89 -18.10 -9.43
C ASP A 288 -1.56 -16.79 -8.72
N LEU A 289 -0.80 -16.83 -7.61
CA LEU A 289 -0.22 -15.64 -6.99
C LEU A 289 0.66 -14.88 -7.97
N VAL A 290 1.51 -15.58 -8.73
CA VAL A 290 2.37 -14.98 -9.76
C VAL A 290 1.56 -14.44 -10.93
N LYS A 291 0.54 -15.17 -11.41
CA LYS A 291 -0.35 -14.68 -12.47
C LYS A 291 -1.11 -13.42 -12.05
N ALA A 292 -1.62 -13.36 -10.82
CA ALA A 292 -2.22 -12.16 -10.25
C ALA A 292 -1.20 -11.01 -10.18
N ALA A 293 0.03 -11.28 -9.72
CA ALA A 293 1.10 -10.29 -9.65
C ALA A 293 1.46 -9.68 -11.01
N LEU A 294 1.47 -10.49 -12.08
CA LEU A 294 1.70 -10.02 -13.45
C LEU A 294 0.61 -9.06 -13.91
N LEU A 295 -0.66 -9.37 -13.63
CA LEU A 295 -1.79 -8.52 -14.01
C LEU A 295 -1.83 -7.20 -13.22
N ARG A 296 -1.46 -7.20 -11.93
CA ARG A 296 -1.30 -5.95 -11.17
C ARG A 296 0.07 -5.28 -11.37
N ARG A 297 0.92 -5.82 -12.24
CA ARG A 297 2.23 -5.26 -12.64
C ARG A 297 3.21 -5.04 -11.48
N SER A 298 3.08 -5.83 -10.42
CA SER A 298 3.98 -5.81 -9.26
C SER A 298 3.67 -6.98 -8.34
N LEU A 299 4.71 -7.59 -7.76
CA LEU A 299 4.51 -8.58 -6.70
C LEU A 299 3.94 -7.94 -5.42
N GLY A 300 4.48 -6.78 -5.05
CA GLY A 300 4.16 -6.06 -3.81
C GLY A 300 4.89 -4.74 -3.70
#